data_AF-A0A7L5AEU9-F1
#
_entry.id   AF-A0A7L5AEU9-F1
#
_cell.length_a   1.000
_cell.length_b   1.000
_cell.length_c   1.000
_cell.angle_alpha   90.00
_cell.angle_beta   90.00
_cell.angle_gamma   90.00
#
_symmetry.space_group_name_H-M   'P 1'
#
loop_
_entity.id
_entity.type
_entity.pdbx_description
1 polymer ?
#
loop_
_entity_poly.entity_id
_entity_poly.type
_entity_poly.pdbx_seq_one_letter_code
_entity_poly.pdbx_strand_id
1 'polypeptide(L)'
;MGERSGDEVRGLLHGRYRLLKLLGEGGMARVFQAHDEFLGRDVAVKVFRSNAVAESDLRRQKDEINVLAGLGHHSLVTLLDAAVDKSVPGEPRIFFVMELVEGIDLRERIEKGGPVSPRHIAHIARDLAEGLEFVHNRGIVHRDIKPANILIVDYDDNATTARARLTDFGIALRAESTHISAENAVTGSVAYISPEQALGEPLGAPTDIYSLGLVLLECFTGTIEFPGPAVQSAVARLIRRPNVDPVLSPEWREILAAMTSRDPVDRPDAGELVKAFRQMITAESGRHAGPMDAPNEAGRMDAVLRYDLLDTPPDGSFDRITAVAARVFGVPFAIVSVVDTDRVWFKSRHGVDAEQIGRDPGLCASAILHDEPWIIEDARADPRALANPLVAGEFGMQFYAGVPLTTRDGFSLGTLCVMDLEPRTVTADEIATLQDLAAMVMRELNLRWETRRAAAELASAAL
;
A
#
# COMPACT_ATOMS: atom_id res chain seq x y z
N MET A 1 0.46 -25.56 -39.59
CA MET A 1 -0.26 -25.37 -38.32
C MET A 1 0.40 -24.18 -37.67
N GLY A 2 -0.12 -22.98 -37.92
CA GLY A 2 0.55 -21.72 -37.59
C GLY A 2 0.16 -21.26 -36.20
N GLU A 3 1.15 -21.17 -35.33
CA GLU A 3 1.07 -20.49 -34.03
C GLU A 3 0.90 -18.98 -34.28
N ARG A 4 -0.19 -18.41 -33.75
CA ARG A 4 -0.33 -16.96 -33.55
C ARG A 4 0.04 -16.67 -32.10
N SER A 5 1.23 -16.13 -31.86
CA SER A 5 1.63 -15.58 -30.57
C SER A 5 2.51 -14.35 -30.79
N GLY A 6 2.04 -13.20 -30.30
CA GLY A 6 2.76 -11.92 -30.34
C GLY A 6 2.01 -10.83 -31.12
N ASP A 7 0.98 -10.25 -30.51
CA ASP A 7 0.31 -9.06 -31.03
C ASP A 7 1.25 -7.85 -30.86
N GLU A 8 2.20 -7.68 -31.78
CA GLU A 8 3.11 -6.54 -31.83
C GLU A 8 2.32 -5.27 -32.19
N VAL A 9 1.96 -4.46 -31.19
CA VAL A 9 1.37 -3.12 -31.39
C VAL A 9 2.45 -2.16 -31.93
N ARG A 10 2.84 -2.30 -33.20
CA ARG A 10 3.78 -1.41 -33.88
C ARG A 10 3.03 -0.26 -34.55
N GLY A 11 2.79 0.82 -33.81
CA GLY A 11 2.22 2.06 -34.35
C GLY A 11 3.02 3.28 -33.90
N LEU A 12 3.36 4.17 -34.84
CA LEU A 12 4.01 5.46 -34.55
C LEU A 12 2.95 6.57 -34.53
N LEU A 13 2.58 7.03 -33.34
CA LEU A 13 1.59 8.11 -33.18
C LEU A 13 2.24 9.47 -33.41
N HIS A 14 1.58 10.30 -34.22
CA HIS A 14 2.03 11.65 -34.55
C HIS A 14 3.48 11.73 -35.08
N GLY A 15 3.97 10.64 -35.69
CA GLY A 15 5.35 10.56 -36.17
C GLY A 15 6.43 10.60 -35.07
N ARG A 16 6.06 10.47 -33.79
CA ARG A 16 6.96 10.69 -32.65
C ARG A 16 6.88 9.62 -31.57
N TYR A 17 5.69 9.13 -31.24
CA TYR A 17 5.50 8.23 -30.10
C TYR A 17 5.33 6.80 -30.60
N ARG A 18 6.37 5.98 -30.47
CA ARG A 18 6.36 4.59 -30.90
C ARG A 18 5.70 3.72 -29.83
N LEU A 19 4.50 3.21 -30.08
CA LEU A 19 3.83 2.30 -29.16
C LEU A 19 4.63 1.01 -28.98
N LEU A 20 4.74 0.54 -27.74
CA LEU A 20 5.51 -0.67 -27.37
C LEU A 20 4.59 -1.75 -26.78
N LYS A 21 4.03 -1.49 -25.59
CA LYS A 21 3.29 -2.47 -24.79
C LYS A 21 1.96 -1.88 -24.33
N LEU A 22 0.87 -2.64 -24.36
CA LEU A 22 -0.38 -2.26 -23.71
C LEU A 22 -0.23 -2.37 -22.19
N LEU A 23 -0.42 -1.27 -21.47
CA LEU A 23 -0.37 -1.22 -20.00
C LEU A 23 -1.75 -1.44 -19.39
N GLY A 24 -2.80 -0.91 -20.02
CA GLY A 24 -4.17 -1.03 -19.54
C GLY A 24 -5.20 -0.77 -20.62
N GLU A 25 -6.36 -1.41 -20.48
CA GLU A 25 -7.49 -1.26 -21.38
C GLU A 25 -8.76 -0.97 -20.59
N GLY A 26 -9.39 0.18 -20.89
CA GLY A 26 -10.68 0.56 -20.35
C GLY A 26 -11.73 0.74 -21.45
N GLY A 27 -12.98 0.99 -21.05
CA GLY A 27 -14.09 1.20 -21.99
C GLY A 27 -13.90 2.42 -22.90
N MET A 28 -13.22 3.47 -22.42
CA MET A 28 -13.07 4.75 -23.14
C MET A 28 -11.69 4.96 -23.77
N ALA A 29 -10.67 4.22 -23.33
CA ALA A 29 -9.28 4.42 -23.76
C ALA A 29 -8.42 3.18 -23.58
N ARG A 30 -7.29 3.14 -24.29
CA ARG A 30 -6.18 2.20 -24.07
C ARG A 30 -4.95 2.98 -23.66
N VAL A 31 -4.21 2.48 -22.68
CA VAL A 31 -2.95 3.06 -22.21
C VAL A 31 -1.81 2.16 -22.65
N PHE A 32 -0.83 2.73 -23.33
CA PHE A 32 0.35 2.03 -23.83
C PHE A 32 1.61 2.61 -23.21
N GLN A 33 2.61 1.77 -22.96
CA GLN A 33 3.99 2.21 -22.91
C GLN A 33 4.40 2.57 -24.34
N ALA A 34 5.03 3.72 -24.51
CA ALA A 34 5.57 4.16 -25.78
C ALA A 34 6.97 4.77 -25.59
N HIS A 35 7.76 4.75 -26.64
CA HIS A 35 9.03 5.47 -26.69
C HIS A 35 8.84 6.81 -27.41
N ASP A 36 9.21 7.91 -26.77
CA ASP A 36 9.30 9.22 -27.41
C ASP A 36 10.60 9.29 -28.22
N GLU A 37 10.51 9.14 -29.54
CA GLU A 37 11.65 9.12 -30.46
C GLU A 37 12.44 10.44 -30.47
N PHE A 38 11.81 11.54 -30.09
CA PHE A 38 12.45 12.86 -30.12
C PHE A 38 13.25 13.11 -28.85
N LEU A 39 12.70 12.75 -27.69
CA LEU A 39 13.36 12.94 -26.38
C LEU A 39 14.16 11.72 -25.92
N GLY A 40 14.00 10.55 -26.56
CA GLY A 40 14.72 9.32 -26.23
C GLY A 40 14.34 8.72 -24.87
N ARG A 41 13.06 8.81 -24.47
CA ARG A 41 12.57 8.32 -23.17
C ARG A 41 11.26 7.56 -23.31
N ASP A 42 10.99 6.68 -22.36
CA ASP A 42 9.73 5.98 -22.28
C ASP A 42 8.65 6.83 -21.60
N VAL A 43 7.42 6.70 -22.07
CA VAL A 43 6.24 7.47 -21.67
C VAL A 43 4.99 6.59 -21.66
N ALA A 44 3.96 6.98 -20.91
CA ALA A 44 2.65 6.38 -20.99
C ALA A 44 1.77 7.16 -21.97
N VAL A 45 1.18 6.49 -22.96
CA VAL A 45 0.31 7.09 -23.98
C VAL A 45 -1.10 6.55 -23.88
N LYS A 46 -2.05 7.41 -23.48
CA LYS A 46 -3.47 7.08 -23.39
C LYS A 46 -4.18 7.50 -24.68
N VAL A 47 -4.69 6.52 -25.42
CA VAL A 47 -5.40 6.68 -26.70
C VAL A 47 -6.89 6.43 -26.50
N PHE A 48 -7.74 7.41 -26.81
CA PHE A 48 -9.19 7.32 -26.61
C PHE A 48 -9.88 6.54 -27.75
N ARG A 49 -10.99 5.85 -27.44
CA ARG A 49 -11.63 4.83 -28.32
C ARG A 49 -12.70 5.34 -29.30
N SER A 50 -13.21 6.57 -29.22
CA SER A 50 -14.31 7.01 -30.09
C SER A 50 -14.14 8.38 -30.76
N ASN A 51 -14.84 8.45 -31.90
CA ASN A 51 -14.84 9.38 -33.03
C ASN A 51 -15.85 10.54 -32.89
N ALA A 52 -15.63 11.57 -33.72
CA ALA A 52 -16.47 12.75 -33.98
C ALA A 52 -16.34 13.88 -32.95
N VAL A 53 -15.26 14.64 -33.09
CA VAL A 53 -15.12 15.95 -32.45
C VAL A 53 -15.29 16.99 -33.56
N ALA A 54 -16.36 17.80 -33.50
CA ALA A 54 -16.46 18.96 -34.37
C ALA A 54 -15.26 19.89 -34.09
N GLU A 55 -14.83 20.69 -35.06
CA GLU A 55 -13.64 21.54 -34.91
C GLU A 55 -13.75 22.53 -33.74
N SER A 56 -14.98 22.90 -33.34
CA SER A 56 -15.30 23.68 -32.15
C SER A 56 -14.99 22.95 -30.83
N ASP A 57 -15.23 21.65 -30.77
CA ASP A 57 -15.05 20.83 -29.57
C ASP A 57 -13.56 20.57 -29.32
N LEU A 58 -12.77 20.44 -30.40
CA LEU A 58 -11.30 20.34 -30.33
C LEU A 58 -10.66 21.59 -29.72
N ARG A 59 -11.20 22.79 -30.00
CA ARG A 59 -10.68 24.06 -29.43
C ARG A 59 -10.93 24.15 -27.93
N ARG A 60 -12.15 23.85 -27.47
CA ARG A 60 -12.48 23.82 -26.04
C ARG A 60 -11.65 22.77 -25.30
N GLN A 61 -11.50 21.57 -25.89
CA GLN A 61 -10.65 20.52 -25.33
C GLN A 61 -9.18 20.97 -25.22
N LYS A 62 -8.67 21.72 -26.20
CA LYS A 62 -7.29 22.24 -26.16
C LYS A 62 -7.05 23.17 -24.97
N ASP A 63 -8.00 24.02 -24.62
CA ASP A 63 -7.87 24.92 -23.46
C ASP A 63 -7.86 24.13 -22.14
N GLU A 64 -8.73 23.12 -22.00
CA GLU A 64 -8.76 22.24 -20.82
C GLU A 64 -7.48 21.39 -20.71
N ILE A 65 -6.96 20.89 -21.84
CA ILE A 65 -5.70 20.16 -21.92
C ILE A 65 -4.52 21.02 -21.48
N ASN A 66 -4.47 22.30 -21.91
CA ASN A 66 -3.39 23.20 -21.52
C ASN A 66 -3.39 23.48 -20.01
N VAL A 67 -4.57 23.54 -19.38
CA VAL A 67 -4.68 23.66 -17.92
C VAL A 67 -4.07 22.43 -17.25
N LEU A 68 -4.35 21.22 -17.76
CA LEU A 68 -3.81 19.97 -17.22
C LEU A 68 -2.30 19.82 -17.43
N ALA A 69 -1.79 20.21 -18.60
CA ALA A 69 -0.36 20.17 -18.91
C ALA A 69 0.45 21.15 -18.04
N GLY A 70 -0.19 22.16 -17.47
CA GLY A 70 0.42 23.08 -16.50
C GLY A 70 0.48 22.55 -15.06
N LEU A 71 -0.10 21.37 -14.77
CA LEU A 71 -0.10 20.79 -13.43
C LEU A 71 1.18 19.99 -13.20
N GLY A 72 2.01 20.45 -12.26
CA GLY A 72 3.17 19.72 -11.75
C GLY A 72 3.09 19.57 -10.24
N HIS A 73 2.82 18.36 -9.75
CA HIS A 73 2.73 18.07 -8.33
C HIS A 73 3.18 16.62 -8.07
N HIS A 74 3.85 16.37 -6.94
CA HIS A 74 4.42 15.04 -6.65
C HIS A 74 3.35 13.95 -6.53
N SER A 75 2.14 14.29 -6.07
CA SER A 75 1.01 13.36 -5.96
C SER A 75 0.15 13.24 -7.22
N LEU A 76 0.57 13.81 -8.35
CA LEU A 76 -0.16 13.74 -9.62
C LEU A 76 0.75 13.16 -10.70
N VAL A 77 0.20 12.35 -11.60
CA VAL A 77 0.89 11.93 -12.82
C VAL A 77 0.92 13.12 -13.78
N THR A 78 2.13 13.44 -14.27
CA THR A 78 2.34 14.61 -15.11
C THR A 78 1.86 14.35 -16.53
N LEU A 79 1.00 15.23 -17.07
CA LEU A 79 0.69 15.28 -18.49
C LEU A 79 1.83 16.00 -19.23
N LEU A 80 2.53 15.29 -20.10
CA LEU A 80 3.70 15.78 -20.83
C LEU A 80 3.33 16.41 -22.18
N ASP A 81 2.37 15.82 -22.87
CA ASP A 81 1.91 16.26 -24.18
C ASP A 81 0.49 15.77 -24.43
N ALA A 82 -0.20 16.38 -25.39
CA ALA A 82 -1.52 15.95 -25.83
C ALA A 82 -1.73 16.37 -27.29
N ALA A 83 -2.16 15.42 -28.10
CA ALA A 83 -2.30 15.65 -29.53
C ALA A 83 -3.45 14.83 -30.12
N VAL A 84 -3.78 15.17 -31.37
CA VAL A 84 -4.75 14.44 -32.18
C VAL A 84 -4.00 13.71 -33.26
N ASP A 85 -4.07 12.39 -33.25
CA ASP A 85 -3.61 11.57 -34.36
C ASP A 85 -4.65 11.60 -35.48
N LYS A 86 -4.20 12.03 -36.66
CA LYS A 86 -5.00 12.09 -37.90
C LYS A 86 -4.46 11.14 -38.96
N SER A 87 -3.63 10.17 -38.56
CA SER A 87 -3.01 9.18 -39.46
C SER A 87 -4.05 8.37 -40.24
N VAL A 88 -5.22 8.13 -39.65
CA VAL A 88 -6.36 7.48 -40.29
C VAL A 88 -7.35 8.55 -40.79
N PRO A 89 -7.55 8.71 -42.10
CA PRO A 89 -8.52 9.66 -42.64
C PRO A 89 -9.94 9.39 -42.12
N GLY A 90 -10.59 10.42 -41.58
CA GLY A 90 -11.96 10.32 -41.05
C GLY A 90 -12.08 9.80 -39.62
N GLU A 91 -10.97 9.39 -38.99
CA GLU A 91 -10.95 8.86 -37.61
C GLU A 91 -9.88 9.58 -36.75
N PRO A 92 -10.06 10.87 -36.42
CA PRO A 92 -9.13 11.55 -35.54
C PRO A 92 -9.17 10.93 -34.14
N ARG A 93 -8.00 10.55 -33.60
CA ARG A 93 -7.87 9.96 -32.27
C ARG A 93 -7.12 10.90 -31.36
N ILE A 94 -7.76 11.34 -30.28
CA ILE A 94 -7.08 12.09 -29.24
C ILE A 94 -6.18 11.12 -28.47
N PHE A 95 -4.98 11.56 -28.14
CA PHE A 95 -4.11 10.86 -27.22
C PHE A 95 -3.39 11.81 -26.27
N PHE A 96 -3.16 11.34 -25.05
CA PHE A 96 -2.39 12.02 -24.02
C PHE A 96 -1.08 11.29 -23.79
N VAL A 97 -0.01 12.04 -23.64
CA VAL A 97 1.32 11.55 -23.29
C VAL A 97 1.59 11.96 -21.87
N MET A 98 1.83 10.99 -21.01
CA MET A 98 1.98 11.15 -19.58
C MET A 98 3.33 10.57 -19.16
N GLU A 99 3.78 10.99 -17.99
CA GLU A 99 4.87 10.34 -17.30
C GLU A 99 4.57 8.83 -17.14
N LEU A 100 5.54 7.99 -17.49
CA LEU A 100 5.46 6.57 -17.20
C LEU A 100 5.86 6.37 -15.74
N VAL A 101 4.90 5.93 -14.92
CA VAL A 101 5.13 5.63 -13.52
C VAL A 101 5.35 4.13 -13.37
N GLU A 102 6.45 3.76 -12.73
CA GLU A 102 6.76 2.38 -12.36
C GLU A 102 6.04 2.04 -11.05
N GLY A 103 5.32 0.93 -11.04
CA GLY A 103 4.52 0.50 -9.89
C GLY A 103 3.21 -0.18 -10.31
N ILE A 104 2.41 -0.55 -9.31
CA ILE A 104 1.06 -1.09 -9.49
C ILE A 104 0.01 -0.04 -9.10
N ASP A 105 -1.22 -0.20 -9.56
CA ASP A 105 -2.32 0.61 -9.06
C ASP A 105 -2.83 0.11 -7.69
N LEU A 106 -3.57 0.96 -6.98
CA LEU A 106 -4.08 0.64 -5.65
C LEU A 106 -5.08 -0.53 -5.68
N ARG A 107 -5.79 -0.72 -6.80
CA ARG A 107 -6.69 -1.87 -6.96
C ARG A 107 -5.90 -3.18 -6.91
N GLU A 108 -4.84 -3.26 -7.70
CA GLU A 108 -3.95 -4.42 -7.72
C GLU A 108 -3.27 -4.63 -6.36
N ARG A 109 -2.91 -3.54 -5.65
CA ARG A 109 -2.35 -3.60 -4.29
C ARG A 109 -3.32 -4.21 -3.27
N ILE A 110 -4.61 -3.88 -3.36
CA ILE A 110 -5.65 -4.44 -2.49
C ILE A 110 -5.93 -5.89 -2.85
N GLU A 111 -6.02 -6.21 -4.16
CA GLU A 111 -6.31 -7.57 -4.64
C GLU A 111 -5.17 -8.57 -4.31
N LYS A 112 -3.89 -8.14 -4.41
CA LYS A 112 -2.72 -9.03 -4.26
C LYS A 112 -2.08 -9.02 -2.87
N GLY A 113 -2.13 -7.89 -2.17
CA GLY A 113 -1.22 -7.62 -1.05
C GLY A 113 -1.80 -7.76 0.36
N GLY A 114 -2.99 -8.36 0.50
CA GLY A 114 -3.68 -8.45 1.79
C GLY A 114 -4.03 -7.08 2.40
N PRO A 115 -4.53 -7.04 3.65
CA PRO A 115 -4.96 -5.80 4.30
C PRO A 115 -3.85 -4.74 4.32
N VAL A 116 -4.16 -3.51 3.90
CA VAL A 116 -3.22 -2.38 3.99
C VAL A 116 -3.25 -1.85 5.42
N SER A 117 -2.08 -1.66 6.05
CA SER A 117 -2.03 -1.17 7.43
C SER A 117 -2.64 0.24 7.54
N PRO A 118 -3.31 0.59 8.66
CA PRO A 118 -3.89 1.93 8.86
C PRO A 118 -2.89 3.06 8.61
N ARG A 119 -1.63 2.87 9.03
CA ARG A 119 -0.54 3.82 8.79
C ARG A 119 -0.23 4.03 7.31
N HIS A 120 -0.14 2.95 6.52
CA HIS A 120 0.07 3.06 5.08
C HIS A 120 -1.13 3.70 4.39
N ILE A 121 -2.35 3.38 4.82
CA ILE A 121 -3.56 4.06 4.35
C ILE A 121 -3.49 5.55 4.67
N ALA A 122 -3.01 5.95 5.85
CA ALA A 122 -2.84 7.37 6.21
C ALA A 122 -1.83 8.09 5.30
N HIS A 123 -0.71 7.44 4.95
CA HIS A 123 0.27 7.97 4.02
C HIS A 123 -0.29 8.15 2.61
N ILE A 124 -0.98 7.13 2.08
CA ILE A 124 -1.69 7.21 0.79
C ILE A 124 -2.72 8.34 0.83
N ALA A 125 -3.56 8.38 1.86
CA ALA A 125 -4.62 9.37 2.02
C ALA A 125 -4.08 10.80 2.07
N ARG A 126 -2.97 11.03 2.78
CA ARG A 126 -2.28 12.32 2.82
C ARG A 126 -1.78 12.73 1.45
N ASP A 127 -1.04 11.86 0.77
CA ASP A 127 -0.46 12.19 -0.54
C ASP A 127 -1.57 12.51 -1.55
N LEU A 128 -2.66 11.73 -1.56
CA LEU A 128 -3.83 11.98 -2.41
C LEU A 128 -4.54 13.29 -2.04
N ALA A 129 -4.70 13.59 -0.75
CA ALA A 129 -5.28 14.85 -0.28
C ALA A 129 -4.43 16.07 -0.70
N GLU A 130 -3.10 15.98 -0.66
CA GLU A 130 -2.20 17.04 -1.14
C GLU A 130 -2.36 17.27 -2.65
N GLY A 131 -2.50 16.19 -3.43
CA GLY A 131 -2.81 16.26 -4.85
C GLY A 131 -4.17 16.90 -5.15
N LEU A 132 -5.20 16.53 -4.38
CA LEU A 132 -6.55 17.10 -4.50
C LEU A 132 -6.57 18.58 -4.10
N GLU A 133 -5.93 18.97 -2.99
CA GLU A 133 -5.82 20.36 -2.56
C GLU A 133 -5.17 21.21 -3.66
N PHE A 134 -4.10 20.72 -4.28
CA PHE A 134 -3.42 21.42 -5.36
C PHE A 134 -4.34 21.71 -6.56
N VAL A 135 -5.15 20.75 -6.99
CA VAL A 135 -6.05 20.92 -8.16
C VAL A 135 -7.33 21.66 -7.81
N HIS A 136 -7.89 21.45 -6.60
CA HIS A 136 -9.08 22.13 -6.12
C HIS A 136 -8.84 23.63 -5.97
N ASN A 137 -7.67 24.05 -5.49
CA ASN A 137 -7.26 25.46 -5.42
C ASN A 137 -7.15 26.13 -6.79
N ARG A 138 -7.16 25.36 -7.89
CA ARG A 138 -7.17 25.83 -9.27
C ARG A 138 -8.54 25.68 -9.93
N GLY A 139 -9.57 25.31 -9.17
CA GLY A 139 -10.93 25.11 -9.67
C GLY A 139 -11.11 23.83 -10.50
N ILE A 140 -10.17 22.89 -10.43
CA ILE A 140 -10.20 21.63 -11.16
C ILE A 140 -10.73 20.55 -10.23
N VAL A 141 -11.69 19.75 -10.69
CA VAL A 141 -12.26 18.59 -9.97
C VAL A 141 -11.92 17.34 -10.77
N HIS A 142 -11.42 16.29 -10.11
CA HIS A 142 -10.96 15.07 -10.75
C HIS A 142 -12.09 14.21 -11.32
N ARG A 143 -13.18 14.02 -10.54
CA ARG A 143 -14.45 13.36 -10.87
C ARG A 143 -14.43 11.85 -11.07
N ASP A 144 -13.26 11.23 -11.22
CA ASP A 144 -13.09 9.79 -11.40
C ASP A 144 -12.05 9.21 -10.41
N ILE A 145 -12.16 9.56 -9.12
CA ILE A 145 -11.29 9.00 -8.07
C ILE A 145 -11.73 7.57 -7.78
N LYS A 146 -10.82 6.61 -7.98
CA LYS A 146 -11.02 5.16 -7.74
C LYS A 146 -9.65 4.46 -7.63
N PRO A 147 -9.58 3.23 -7.10
CA PRO A 147 -8.28 2.57 -6.86
C PRO A 147 -7.45 2.37 -8.13
N ALA A 148 -8.07 2.09 -9.27
CA ALA A 148 -7.38 1.93 -10.56
C ALA A 148 -6.75 3.23 -11.11
N ASN A 149 -7.13 4.40 -10.58
CA ASN A 149 -6.58 5.71 -10.95
C ASN A 149 -5.57 6.23 -9.91
N ILE A 150 -5.17 5.38 -8.95
CA ILE A 150 -4.18 5.69 -7.92
C ILE A 150 -3.00 4.76 -8.13
N LEU A 151 -1.86 5.30 -8.52
CA LEU A 151 -0.62 4.56 -8.68
C LEU A 151 0.17 4.58 -7.38
N ILE A 152 0.67 3.41 -6.97
CA ILE A 152 1.54 3.24 -5.82
C ILE A 152 2.97 3.17 -6.32
N VAL A 153 3.78 4.15 -5.91
CA VAL A 153 5.17 4.29 -6.33
C VAL A 153 6.06 3.91 -5.16
N ASP A 154 6.63 2.72 -5.25
CA ASP A 154 7.74 2.29 -4.40
C ASP A 154 9.01 2.86 -5.05
N TYR A 155 9.50 3.99 -4.53
CA TYR A 155 10.85 4.40 -4.88
C TYR A 155 11.82 3.52 -4.10
N ASP A 156 12.80 2.93 -4.79
CA ASP A 156 14.16 2.49 -4.40
C ASP A 156 14.46 2.15 -2.91
N ASP A 157 15.37 1.23 -2.65
CA ASP A 157 15.74 0.66 -1.32
C ASP A 157 16.15 1.68 -0.21
N ASN A 158 16.13 2.98 -0.51
CA ASN A 158 16.35 4.10 0.42
C ASN A 158 15.13 5.02 0.64
N ALA A 159 14.00 4.85 -0.06
CA ALA A 159 12.84 5.72 0.13
C ALA A 159 11.91 5.17 1.21
N THR A 160 11.86 5.88 2.34
CA THR A 160 11.16 5.47 3.57
C THR A 160 9.62 5.43 3.48
N THR A 161 9.00 5.73 2.34
CA THR A 161 7.53 5.73 2.19
C THR A 161 7.11 5.52 0.73
N ALA A 162 6.27 4.51 0.48
CA ALA A 162 5.50 4.39 -0.75
C ALA A 162 4.70 5.68 -0.99
N ARG A 163 4.78 6.25 -2.20
CA ARG A 163 4.06 7.47 -2.55
C ARG A 163 2.85 7.15 -3.42
N ALA A 164 1.72 7.79 -3.14
CA ALA A 164 0.53 7.66 -3.97
C ALA A 164 0.42 8.78 -5.01
N ARG A 165 0.06 8.44 -6.24
CA ARG A 165 -0.11 9.41 -7.33
C ARG A 165 -1.45 9.24 -8.04
N LEU A 166 -2.20 10.33 -8.20
CA LEU A 166 -3.42 10.35 -9.00
C LEU A 166 -3.11 10.45 -10.48
N THR A 167 -3.82 9.67 -11.28
CA THR A 167 -3.82 9.73 -12.74
C THR A 167 -5.25 9.83 -13.26
N ASP A 168 -5.40 10.02 -14.56
CA ASP A 168 -6.68 9.88 -15.25
C ASP A 168 -7.78 10.84 -14.77
N PHE A 169 -7.45 12.14 -14.76
CA PHE A 169 -8.46 13.19 -14.63
C PHE A 169 -9.61 12.97 -15.62
N GLY A 170 -10.85 12.92 -15.12
CA GLY A 170 -12.07 12.65 -15.88
C GLY A 170 -12.49 13.77 -16.85
N ILE A 171 -11.52 14.52 -17.37
CA ILE A 171 -11.72 15.82 -18.04
C ILE A 171 -11.88 15.65 -19.57
N ALA A 172 -11.42 14.55 -20.16
CA ALA A 172 -11.24 14.47 -21.61
C ALA A 172 -12.52 14.33 -22.48
N LEU A 173 -13.71 14.10 -21.91
CA LEU A 173 -14.92 13.75 -22.69
C LEU A 173 -16.15 14.58 -22.32
N ARG A 174 -15.97 15.89 -22.06
CA ARG A 174 -17.06 16.86 -21.86
C ARG A 174 -17.84 17.23 -23.13
N ALA A 175 -18.14 16.27 -23.98
CA ALA A 175 -19.26 16.35 -24.91
C ALA A 175 -20.33 15.34 -24.43
N GLU A 176 -21.41 15.85 -23.86
CA GLU A 176 -22.74 15.21 -23.75
C GLU A 176 -23.13 14.34 -22.55
N SER A 177 -22.26 13.87 -21.65
CA SER A 177 -22.74 12.99 -20.55
C SER A 177 -22.83 13.70 -19.19
N THR A 178 -23.68 14.73 -19.07
CA THR A 178 -24.15 15.22 -17.76
C THR A 178 -25.14 14.26 -17.09
N HIS A 179 -25.59 13.22 -17.80
CA HIS A 179 -26.41 12.15 -17.25
C HIS A 179 -25.64 10.83 -17.30
N ILE A 180 -25.70 10.06 -16.20
CA ILE A 180 -25.34 8.65 -16.20
C ILE A 180 -26.34 7.95 -17.13
N SER A 181 -25.99 7.79 -18.41
CA SER A 181 -26.77 6.94 -19.32
C SER A 181 -26.47 5.48 -18.99
N ALA A 182 -27.50 4.64 -18.94
CA ALA A 182 -27.37 3.20 -18.66
C ALA A 182 -26.43 2.46 -19.63
N GLU A 183 -26.13 3.06 -20.79
CA GLU A 183 -25.30 2.51 -21.85
C GLU A 183 -23.79 2.84 -21.71
N ASN A 184 -23.42 3.94 -21.01
CA ASN A 184 -22.02 4.38 -20.88
C ASN A 184 -21.38 4.07 -19.53
N ALA A 185 -22.14 3.46 -18.62
CA ALA A 185 -21.65 3.10 -17.29
C ALA A 185 -20.79 1.83 -17.34
N VAL A 186 -19.47 1.99 -17.49
CA VAL A 186 -18.52 0.90 -17.21
C VAL A 186 -18.71 0.48 -15.75
N THR A 187 -19.07 -0.78 -15.55
CA THR A 187 -19.60 -1.35 -14.30
C THR A 187 -18.75 -1.06 -13.06
N GLY A 188 -17.43 -0.87 -13.19
CA GLY A 188 -16.52 -0.59 -12.08
C GLY A 188 -16.36 0.88 -11.66
N SER A 189 -16.61 1.86 -12.55
CA SER A 189 -16.39 3.29 -12.22
C SER A 189 -17.51 3.87 -11.34
N VAL A 190 -18.72 3.28 -11.42
CA VAL A 190 -19.90 3.78 -10.70
C VAL A 190 -19.86 3.45 -9.20
N ALA A 191 -19.01 2.52 -8.78
CA ALA A 191 -18.86 2.17 -7.36
C ALA A 191 -18.46 3.37 -6.49
N TYR A 192 -17.68 4.32 -7.03
CA TYR A 192 -17.06 5.41 -6.25
C TYR A 192 -17.70 6.79 -6.45
N ILE A 193 -18.78 6.91 -7.23
CA ILE A 193 -19.39 8.22 -7.51
C ILE A 193 -20.00 8.89 -6.27
N SER A 194 -20.06 10.21 -6.22
CA SER A 194 -20.74 10.90 -5.13
C SER A 194 -22.28 10.90 -5.28
N PRO A 195 -23.04 11.19 -4.20
CA PRO A 195 -24.48 11.39 -4.26
C PRO A 195 -24.92 12.42 -5.30
N GLU A 196 -24.24 13.56 -5.37
CA GLU A 196 -24.52 14.61 -6.35
C GLU A 196 -24.20 14.16 -7.79
N GLN A 197 -23.18 13.32 -8.00
CA GLN A 197 -22.94 12.67 -9.31
C GLN A 197 -24.08 11.71 -9.67
N ALA A 198 -24.58 10.94 -8.70
CA ALA A 198 -25.71 10.03 -8.91
C ALA A 198 -27.01 10.77 -9.24
N LEU A 199 -27.19 11.98 -8.70
CA LEU A 199 -28.34 12.86 -8.92
C LEU A 199 -28.18 13.76 -10.17
N GLY A 200 -27.00 13.83 -10.76
CA GLY A 200 -26.72 14.74 -11.88
C GLY A 200 -26.66 16.22 -11.48
N GLU A 201 -26.36 16.50 -10.21
CA GLU A 201 -26.26 17.84 -9.66
C GLU A 201 -24.92 18.51 -10.00
N PRO A 202 -24.78 19.84 -9.81
CA PRO A 202 -23.52 20.53 -10.05
C PRO A 202 -22.37 19.96 -9.20
N LEU A 203 -21.28 19.59 -9.87
CA LEU A 203 -20.12 18.97 -9.23
C LEU A 203 -19.10 20.01 -8.76
N GLY A 204 -18.52 19.78 -7.59
CA GLY A 204 -17.47 20.61 -7.01
C GLY A 204 -16.38 19.76 -6.36
N ALA A 205 -15.39 20.42 -5.74
CA ALA A 205 -14.31 19.76 -4.99
C ALA A 205 -14.78 18.66 -4.00
N PRO A 206 -15.90 18.83 -3.25
CA PRO A 206 -16.40 17.79 -2.34
C PRO A 206 -16.76 16.46 -3.00
N THR A 207 -16.97 16.43 -4.33
CA THR A 207 -17.20 15.20 -5.09
C THR A 207 -16.01 14.26 -4.99
N ASP A 208 -14.79 14.79 -5.14
CA ASP A 208 -13.56 13.97 -5.05
C ASP A 208 -13.32 13.49 -3.62
N ILE A 209 -13.69 14.28 -2.62
CA ILE A 209 -13.58 13.95 -1.20
C ILE A 209 -14.43 12.72 -0.85
N TYR A 210 -15.67 12.67 -1.36
CA TYR A 210 -16.54 11.53 -1.18
C TYR A 210 -15.97 10.27 -1.81
N SER A 211 -15.53 10.37 -3.06
CA SER A 211 -14.94 9.23 -3.78
C SER A 211 -13.66 8.73 -3.09
N LEU A 212 -12.81 9.64 -2.60
CA LEU A 212 -11.63 9.27 -1.82
C LEU A 212 -12.03 8.55 -0.52
N GLY A 213 -13.09 8.99 0.16
CA GLY A 213 -13.59 8.32 1.38
C GLY A 213 -14.00 6.87 1.12
N LEU A 214 -14.63 6.59 -0.02
CA LEU A 214 -14.96 5.23 -0.43
C LEU A 214 -13.73 4.38 -0.77
N VAL A 215 -12.73 4.97 -1.43
CA VAL A 215 -11.45 4.31 -1.71
C VAL A 215 -10.73 3.91 -0.42
N LEU A 216 -10.65 4.82 0.55
CA LEU A 216 -10.01 4.54 1.83
C LEU A 216 -10.76 3.45 2.61
N LEU A 217 -12.09 3.45 2.56
CA LEU A 217 -12.90 2.40 3.18
C LEU A 217 -12.65 1.01 2.55
N GLU A 218 -12.48 0.95 1.23
CA GLU A 218 -12.09 -0.28 0.54
C GLU A 218 -10.69 -0.74 0.93
N CYS A 219 -9.73 0.19 1.17
CA CYS A 219 -8.40 -0.19 1.65
C CYS A 219 -8.45 -0.91 3.00
N PHE A 220 -9.35 -0.51 3.89
CA PHE A 220 -9.54 -1.15 5.20
C PHE A 220 -10.26 -2.49 5.10
N THR A 221 -11.30 -2.57 4.27
CA THR A 221 -12.21 -3.73 4.24
C THR A 221 -11.81 -4.77 3.21
N GLY A 222 -11.00 -4.40 2.21
CA GLY A 222 -10.73 -5.20 1.02
C GLY A 222 -11.96 -5.36 0.11
N THR A 223 -13.05 -4.63 0.35
CA THR A 223 -14.32 -4.83 -0.35
C THR A 223 -14.95 -3.50 -0.76
N ILE A 224 -15.60 -3.50 -1.93
CA ILE A 224 -16.33 -2.33 -2.45
C ILE A 224 -17.59 -2.10 -1.61
N GLU A 225 -17.74 -0.89 -1.07
CA GLU A 225 -18.88 -0.53 -0.19
C GLU A 225 -20.25 -0.58 -0.88
N PHE A 226 -20.33 -0.11 -2.13
CA PHE A 226 -21.56 -0.11 -2.94
C PHE A 226 -21.39 -0.99 -4.18
N PRO A 227 -21.38 -2.33 -4.03
CA PRO A 227 -21.18 -3.23 -5.16
C PRO A 227 -22.44 -3.32 -6.04
N GLY A 228 -22.29 -3.91 -7.21
CA GLY A 228 -23.39 -4.21 -8.13
C GLY A 228 -23.49 -3.25 -9.32
N PRO A 229 -24.53 -3.41 -10.16
CA PRO A 229 -24.72 -2.60 -11.37
C PRO A 229 -24.82 -1.11 -11.06
N ALA A 230 -24.49 -0.29 -12.06
CA ALA A 230 -24.42 1.16 -11.95
C ALA A 230 -25.61 1.81 -11.24
N VAL A 231 -26.84 1.48 -11.67
CA VAL A 231 -28.07 2.05 -11.09
C VAL A 231 -28.24 1.62 -9.63
N GLN A 232 -27.97 0.35 -9.30
CA GLN A 232 -28.09 -0.13 -7.91
C GLN A 232 -27.09 0.56 -7.01
N SER A 233 -25.84 0.65 -7.46
CA SER A 233 -24.75 1.30 -6.75
C SER A 233 -25.04 2.80 -6.55
N ALA A 234 -25.56 3.48 -7.57
CA ALA A 234 -25.97 4.88 -7.51
C ALA A 234 -27.14 5.12 -6.53
N VAL A 235 -28.16 4.26 -6.52
CA VAL A 235 -29.31 4.39 -5.61
C VAL A 235 -28.91 4.08 -4.16
N ALA A 236 -28.06 3.08 -3.93
CA ALA A 236 -27.69 2.63 -2.59
C ALA A 236 -27.10 3.76 -1.73
N ARG A 237 -26.21 4.58 -2.29
CA ARG A 237 -25.57 5.69 -1.56
C ARG A 237 -26.51 6.86 -1.23
N LEU A 238 -27.66 6.95 -1.90
CA LEU A 238 -28.70 7.93 -1.59
C LEU A 238 -29.57 7.50 -0.40
N ILE A 239 -29.71 6.19 -0.17
CA ILE A 239 -30.61 5.65 0.85
C ILE A 239 -29.91 5.25 2.15
N ARG A 240 -28.65 4.77 2.09
CA ARG A 240 -27.88 4.34 3.27
C ARG A 240 -26.53 5.04 3.34
N ARG A 241 -25.96 5.11 4.55
CA ARG A 241 -24.58 5.57 4.76
C ARG A 241 -23.62 4.39 4.49
N PRO A 242 -22.35 4.67 4.15
CA PRO A 242 -21.29 3.66 4.13
C PRO A 242 -21.15 2.95 5.48
N ASN A 243 -20.78 1.68 5.46
CA ASN A 243 -20.50 0.92 6.67
C ASN A 243 -19.05 1.17 7.13
N VAL A 244 -18.89 1.95 8.20
CA VAL A 244 -17.57 2.19 8.79
C VAL A 244 -17.40 1.28 10.01
N ASP A 245 -16.47 0.33 9.92
CA ASP A 245 -16.29 -0.72 10.93
C ASP A 245 -15.98 -0.12 12.33
N PRO A 246 -16.72 -0.50 13.40
CA PRO A 246 -16.45 -0.07 14.77
C PRO A 246 -15.04 -0.39 15.29
N VAL A 247 -14.37 -1.39 14.71
CA VAL A 247 -12.99 -1.78 15.06
C VAL A 247 -11.97 -0.70 14.66
N LEU A 248 -12.30 0.17 13.71
CA LEU A 248 -11.44 1.28 13.33
C LEU A 248 -11.28 2.29 14.49
N SER A 249 -10.08 2.89 14.55
CA SER A 249 -9.79 3.95 15.51
C SER A 249 -10.83 5.08 15.44
N PRO A 250 -11.14 5.78 16.55
CA PRO A 250 -12.10 6.89 16.54
C PRO A 250 -11.81 7.93 15.46
N GLU A 251 -10.53 8.22 15.21
CA GLU A 251 -10.09 9.19 14.20
C GLU A 251 -10.48 8.76 12.79
N TRP A 252 -10.20 7.49 12.44
CA TRP A 252 -10.61 6.92 11.15
C TRP A 252 -12.12 6.89 10.98
N ARG A 253 -12.86 6.57 12.05
CA ARG A 253 -14.32 6.55 12.01
C ARG A 253 -14.91 7.92 11.74
N GLU A 254 -14.40 8.94 12.41
CA GLU A 254 -14.85 10.33 12.26
C GLU A 254 -14.54 10.87 10.86
N ILE A 255 -13.30 10.71 10.39
CA ILE A 255 -12.90 11.27 9.10
C ILE A 255 -13.60 10.57 7.93
N LEU A 256 -13.73 9.24 7.94
CA LEU A 256 -14.43 8.49 6.88
C LEU A 256 -15.92 8.83 6.84
N ALA A 257 -16.55 9.00 8.01
CA ALA A 257 -17.94 9.42 8.11
C ALA A 257 -18.15 10.85 7.56
N ALA A 258 -17.23 11.77 7.85
CA ALA A 258 -17.28 13.14 7.34
C ALA A 258 -17.05 13.20 5.82
N MET A 259 -16.01 12.55 5.31
CA MET A 259 -15.70 12.45 3.87
C MET A 259 -16.88 11.89 3.07
N THR A 260 -17.58 10.90 3.63
CA THR A 260 -18.71 10.22 2.99
C THR A 260 -20.08 10.77 3.39
N SER A 261 -20.15 12.00 3.89
CA SER A 261 -21.43 12.68 4.12
C SER A 261 -22.22 12.82 2.81
N ARG A 262 -23.55 12.69 2.89
CA ARG A 262 -24.41 12.84 1.72
C ARG A 262 -24.43 14.27 1.21
N ASP A 263 -24.53 15.23 2.13
CA ASP A 263 -24.46 16.64 1.79
C ASP A 263 -23.01 17.04 1.50
N PRO A 264 -22.70 17.57 0.31
CA PRO A 264 -21.36 18.05 -0.03
C PRO A 264 -20.79 19.08 0.94
N VAL A 265 -21.63 19.90 1.60
CA VAL A 265 -21.15 20.98 2.48
C VAL A 265 -20.64 20.48 3.84
N ASP A 266 -21.04 19.28 4.24
CA ASP A 266 -20.62 18.65 5.49
C ASP A 266 -19.27 17.94 5.36
N ARG A 267 -18.73 17.84 4.14
CA ARG A 267 -17.48 17.14 3.86
C ARG A 267 -16.31 18.10 4.12
N PRO A 268 -15.20 17.61 4.69
CA PRO A 268 -13.99 18.41 4.85
C PRO A 268 -13.40 18.79 3.50
N ASP A 269 -12.71 19.93 3.44
CA ASP A 269 -11.90 20.26 2.27
C ASP A 269 -10.59 19.44 2.24
N ALA A 270 -9.91 19.43 1.09
CA ALA A 270 -8.69 18.66 0.92
C ALA A 270 -7.56 19.12 1.87
N GLY A 271 -7.48 20.40 2.21
CA GLY A 271 -6.47 20.92 3.14
C GLY A 271 -6.74 20.51 4.60
N GLU A 272 -8.00 20.40 5.00
CA GLU A 272 -8.42 19.81 6.28
C GLU A 272 -8.04 18.32 6.34
N LEU A 273 -8.23 17.57 5.26
CA LEU A 273 -7.79 16.18 5.15
C LEU A 273 -6.27 16.05 5.30
N VAL A 274 -5.48 16.90 4.62
CA VAL A 274 -4.01 16.89 4.75
C VAL A 274 -3.59 17.06 6.22
N LYS A 275 -4.22 17.98 6.95
CA LYS A 275 -3.95 18.19 8.38
C LYS A 275 -4.36 16.97 9.21
N ALA A 276 -5.54 16.42 8.97
CA ALA A 276 -6.06 15.26 9.68
C ALA A 276 -5.14 14.04 9.48
N PHE A 277 -4.77 13.70 8.25
CA PHE A 277 -3.90 12.54 7.98
C PHE A 277 -2.47 12.75 8.47
N ARG A 278 -1.92 13.97 8.42
CA ARG A 278 -0.63 14.27 9.07
C ARG A 278 -0.69 14.08 10.58
N GLN A 279 -1.78 14.51 11.21
CA GLN A 279 -1.99 14.28 12.65
C GLN A 279 -2.16 12.81 12.96
N MET A 280 -2.86 12.02 12.14
CA MET A 280 -2.96 10.56 12.32
C MET A 280 -1.60 9.88 12.18
N ILE A 281 -0.80 10.22 11.17
CA ILE A 281 0.56 9.68 11.01
C ILE A 281 1.43 10.03 12.23
N THR A 282 1.33 11.28 12.71
CA THR A 282 2.10 11.76 13.87
C THR A 282 1.59 11.16 15.17
N ALA A 283 0.27 10.99 15.33
CA ALA A 283 -0.37 10.44 16.51
C ALA A 283 -0.27 8.92 16.58
N GLU A 284 -0.19 8.22 15.45
CA GLU A 284 0.23 6.82 15.42
C GLU A 284 1.71 6.74 15.80
N SER A 285 2.56 7.62 15.28
CA SER A 285 3.96 7.74 15.75
C SER A 285 4.05 8.13 17.25
N GLY A 286 3.06 8.86 17.78
CA GLY A 286 2.98 9.35 19.16
C GLY A 286 2.26 8.43 20.15
N ARG A 287 1.35 7.56 19.69
CA ARG A 287 0.77 6.42 20.44
C ARG A 287 1.78 5.29 20.52
N HIS A 288 2.72 5.24 19.57
CA HIS A 288 3.98 4.52 19.68
C HIS A 288 5.05 5.27 20.50
N ALA A 289 4.76 6.48 21.00
CA ALA A 289 5.60 7.27 21.91
C ALA A 289 5.06 7.27 23.36
N GLY A 290 4.59 6.11 23.85
CA GLY A 290 5.04 5.69 25.20
C GLY A 290 6.54 5.36 25.11
N PRO A 291 7.33 5.47 26.18
CA PRO A 291 8.77 5.80 26.17
C PRO A 291 9.63 4.88 25.27
N MET A 292 9.60 5.08 23.94
CA MET A 292 10.15 4.18 22.93
C MET A 292 10.43 4.92 21.61
N ASP A 293 11.21 6.00 21.69
CA ASP A 293 12.36 6.04 20.79
C ASP A 293 13.37 5.06 21.41
N ALA A 294 13.38 3.80 20.95
CA ALA A 294 14.65 3.08 21.01
C ALA A 294 15.61 3.95 20.17
N PRO A 295 16.70 4.51 20.73
CA PRO A 295 17.44 5.62 20.11
C PRO A 295 18.14 5.31 18.77
N ASN A 296 17.79 4.23 18.08
CA ASN A 296 18.59 3.68 17.01
C ASN A 296 17.83 2.71 16.06
N GLU A 297 16.52 2.88 15.84
CA GLU A 297 15.73 2.02 14.93
C GLU A 297 16.35 1.95 13.52
N ALA A 298 16.87 3.07 13.01
CA ALA A 298 17.60 3.11 11.74
C ALA A 298 18.86 2.23 11.78
N GLY A 299 19.64 2.29 12.87
CA GLY A 299 20.81 1.42 13.07
C GLY A 299 20.44 -0.05 13.28
N ARG A 300 19.29 -0.32 13.91
CA ARG A 300 18.75 -1.68 14.06
C ARG A 300 18.40 -2.26 12.71
N MET A 301 17.79 -1.46 11.82
CA MET A 301 17.45 -1.92 10.48
C MET A 301 18.69 -2.15 9.60
N ASP A 302 19.70 -1.29 9.70
CA ASP A 302 21.02 -1.52 9.08
C ASP A 302 21.62 -2.86 9.56
N ALA A 303 21.52 -3.13 10.88
CA ALA A 303 21.95 -4.40 11.43
C ALA A 303 21.12 -5.58 10.88
N VAL A 304 19.80 -5.48 10.74
CA VAL A 304 18.95 -6.52 10.14
C VAL A 304 19.36 -6.82 8.69
N LEU A 305 19.52 -5.78 7.87
CA LEU A 305 19.94 -5.91 6.47
C LEU A 305 21.33 -6.55 6.36
N ARG A 306 22.26 -6.17 7.25
CA ARG A 306 23.63 -6.71 7.29
C ARG A 306 23.68 -8.24 7.46
N TYR A 307 22.73 -8.85 8.17
CA TYR A 307 22.71 -10.30 8.37
C TYR A 307 21.99 -11.07 7.25
N ASP A 308 21.27 -10.38 6.34
CA ASP A 308 20.58 -10.98 5.19
C ASP A 308 19.76 -12.21 5.61
N LEU A 309 18.74 -11.96 6.44
CA LEU A 309 17.88 -12.99 7.05
C LEU A 309 16.47 -13.03 6.50
N LEU A 310 15.98 -11.89 6.02
CA LEU A 310 14.64 -11.72 5.47
C LEU A 310 14.53 -12.49 4.15
N ASP A 311 13.38 -13.13 3.93
CA ASP A 311 13.05 -13.89 2.70
C ASP A 311 14.06 -15.00 2.32
N THR A 312 14.90 -15.43 3.26
CA THR A 312 15.87 -16.51 3.03
C THR A 312 15.23 -17.89 3.27
N PRO A 313 15.58 -18.92 2.48
CA PRO A 313 14.98 -20.24 2.59
C PRO A 313 15.21 -20.87 3.99
N PRO A 314 14.35 -21.83 4.40
CA PRO A 314 14.51 -22.55 5.65
C PRO A 314 15.89 -23.21 5.76
N ASP A 315 16.41 -23.23 6.97
CA ASP A 315 17.75 -23.71 7.24
C ASP A 315 17.74 -24.65 8.44
N GLY A 316 18.19 -25.88 8.22
CA GLY A 316 18.17 -26.94 9.24
C GLY A 316 19.00 -26.67 10.49
N SER A 317 19.83 -25.62 10.52
CA SER A 317 20.52 -25.17 11.74
C SER A 317 19.56 -24.48 12.72
N PHE A 318 18.77 -23.50 12.26
CA PHE A 318 17.80 -22.79 13.10
C PHE A 318 16.60 -23.69 13.46
N ASP A 319 16.18 -24.58 12.54
CA ASP A 319 15.08 -25.52 12.80
C ASP A 319 15.40 -26.52 13.91
N ARG A 320 16.68 -26.88 14.06
CA ARG A 320 17.10 -27.69 15.21
C ARG A 320 16.99 -26.91 16.52
N ILE A 321 17.27 -25.62 16.53
CA ILE A 321 17.19 -24.77 17.72
C ILE A 321 15.72 -24.61 18.15
N THR A 322 14.81 -24.27 17.23
CA THR A 322 13.38 -24.14 17.54
C THR A 322 12.78 -25.48 17.99
N ALA A 323 13.16 -26.60 17.36
CA ALA A 323 12.71 -27.93 17.81
C ALA A 323 13.26 -28.32 19.20
N VAL A 324 14.49 -27.93 19.54
CA VAL A 324 15.05 -28.13 20.89
C VAL A 324 14.32 -27.25 21.90
N ALA A 325 14.09 -25.97 21.59
CA ALA A 325 13.34 -25.07 22.44
C ALA A 325 11.93 -25.61 22.73
N ALA A 326 11.18 -26.00 21.70
CA ALA A 326 9.85 -26.58 21.88
C ALA A 326 9.86 -27.82 22.79
N ARG A 327 10.81 -28.73 22.59
CA ARG A 327 10.92 -29.97 23.36
C ARG A 327 11.36 -29.76 24.80
N VAL A 328 12.35 -28.89 25.04
CA VAL A 328 12.87 -28.62 26.39
C VAL A 328 11.82 -27.94 27.27
N PHE A 329 11.09 -26.98 26.70
CA PHE A 329 10.03 -26.26 27.39
C PHE A 329 8.70 -27.02 27.36
N GLY A 330 8.62 -28.13 26.62
CA GLY A 330 7.41 -28.93 26.45
C GLY A 330 6.24 -28.13 25.89
N VAL A 331 6.50 -27.18 24.98
CA VAL A 331 5.50 -26.30 24.36
C VAL A 331 5.22 -26.71 22.91
N PRO A 332 4.03 -26.41 22.37
CA PRO A 332 3.71 -26.72 20.98
C PRO A 332 4.42 -25.80 19.97
N PHE A 333 4.80 -24.58 20.38
CA PHE A 333 5.30 -23.56 19.45
C PHE A 333 6.65 -22.97 19.87
N ALA A 334 7.56 -22.85 18.92
CA ALA A 334 8.83 -22.12 19.08
C ALA A 334 9.23 -21.44 17.77
N ILE A 335 9.73 -20.20 17.84
CA ILE A 335 10.03 -19.38 16.67
C ILE A 335 11.35 -18.64 16.86
N VAL A 336 12.18 -18.63 15.82
CA VAL A 336 13.24 -17.63 15.63
C VAL A 336 12.67 -16.58 14.67
N SER A 337 12.47 -15.38 15.19
CA SER A 337 11.86 -14.27 14.46
C SER A 337 12.85 -13.13 14.23
N VAL A 338 12.65 -12.39 13.15
CA VAL A 338 13.35 -11.14 12.82
C VAL A 338 12.29 -10.06 12.62
N VAL A 339 12.47 -8.91 13.27
CA VAL A 339 11.51 -7.80 13.19
C VAL A 339 11.95 -6.85 12.08
N ASP A 340 11.19 -6.87 10.99
CA ASP A 340 11.36 -6.00 9.82
C ASP A 340 10.59 -4.68 10.02
N THR A 341 10.60 -3.81 9.02
CA THR A 341 9.92 -2.51 9.00
C THR A 341 8.39 -2.63 9.10
N ASP A 342 7.79 -3.64 8.47
CA ASP A 342 6.33 -3.79 8.36
C ASP A 342 5.82 -5.18 8.78
N ARG A 343 6.72 -6.15 8.97
CA ARG A 343 6.41 -7.53 9.34
C ARG A 343 7.35 -8.10 10.40
N VAL A 344 6.94 -9.23 10.97
CA VAL A 344 7.83 -10.13 11.71
C VAL A 344 8.04 -11.36 10.85
N TRP A 345 9.27 -11.55 10.37
CA TRP A 345 9.69 -12.69 9.55
C TRP A 345 10.09 -13.86 10.45
N PHE A 346 9.58 -15.07 10.18
CA PHE A 346 9.93 -16.26 10.94
C PHE A 346 11.05 -17.01 10.24
N LYS A 347 12.30 -16.75 10.67
CA LYS A 347 13.48 -17.41 10.12
C LYS A 347 13.47 -18.92 10.39
N SER A 348 12.88 -19.34 11.50
CA SER A 348 12.60 -20.74 11.80
C SER A 348 11.36 -20.84 12.68
N ARG A 349 10.60 -21.94 12.51
CA ARG A 349 9.32 -22.17 13.17
C ARG A 349 9.13 -23.65 13.52
N HIS A 350 8.58 -23.91 14.69
CA HIS A 350 8.12 -25.22 15.13
C HIS A 350 6.66 -25.12 15.54
N GLY A 351 5.81 -26.01 15.00
CA GLY A 351 4.38 -26.08 15.31
C GLY A 351 3.51 -24.96 14.72
N VAL A 352 4.08 -24.03 13.93
CA VAL A 352 3.37 -22.90 13.32
C VAL A 352 3.48 -22.98 11.80
N ASP A 353 2.36 -22.80 11.09
CA ASP A 353 2.29 -22.90 9.62
C ASP A 353 2.62 -21.58 8.91
N ALA A 354 2.41 -20.44 9.57
CA ALA A 354 2.73 -19.11 9.03
C ALA A 354 4.24 -18.88 8.91
N GLU A 355 4.67 -18.15 7.88
CA GLU A 355 6.08 -17.78 7.64
C GLU A 355 6.39 -16.34 8.09
N GLN A 356 5.36 -15.51 8.22
CA GLN A 356 5.46 -14.14 8.70
C GLN A 356 4.12 -13.66 9.25
N ILE A 357 4.16 -12.60 10.05
CA ILE A 357 2.97 -11.88 10.55
C ILE A 357 3.18 -10.37 10.40
N GLY A 358 2.10 -9.58 10.46
CA GLY A 358 2.20 -8.12 10.52
C GLY A 358 2.94 -7.64 11.77
N ARG A 359 3.62 -6.49 11.68
CA ARG A 359 4.42 -5.92 12.79
C ARG A 359 3.59 -5.43 13.99
N ASP A 360 2.30 -5.16 13.79
CA ASP A 360 1.44 -4.41 14.72
C ASP A 360 0.38 -5.30 15.42
N PRO A 361 0.14 -5.14 16.75
CA PRO A 361 1.10 -5.26 17.83
C PRO A 361 1.43 -6.75 18.08
N GLY A 362 2.66 -7.17 17.74
CA GLY A 362 3.17 -8.52 18.00
C GLY A 362 4.05 -8.60 19.25
N LEU A 363 3.95 -9.67 20.05
CA LEU A 363 4.79 -9.86 21.24
C LEU A 363 6.29 -9.88 20.93
N CYS A 364 6.68 -10.37 19.76
CA CYS A 364 8.08 -10.32 19.30
C CYS A 364 8.55 -8.89 19.03
N ALA A 365 7.68 -8.02 18.53
CA ALA A 365 8.02 -6.60 18.31
C ALA A 365 8.18 -5.87 19.65
N SER A 366 7.40 -6.22 20.68
CA SER A 366 7.58 -5.68 22.04
C SER A 366 8.85 -6.21 22.71
N ALA A 367 9.16 -7.50 22.53
CA ALA A 367 10.29 -8.13 23.18
C ALA A 367 11.65 -7.59 22.73
N ILE A 368 11.80 -7.13 21.47
CA ILE A 368 13.06 -6.53 20.99
C ILE A 368 13.39 -5.16 21.61
N LEU A 369 12.42 -4.54 22.31
CA LEU A 369 12.58 -3.22 22.92
C LEU A 369 13.21 -3.32 24.32
N HIS A 370 13.48 -4.53 24.78
CA HIS A 370 14.07 -4.83 26.07
C HIS A 370 15.35 -5.63 25.85
N ASP A 371 16.35 -5.40 26.71
CA ASP A 371 17.60 -6.17 26.72
C ASP A 371 17.45 -7.48 27.52
N GLU A 372 16.36 -7.63 28.26
CA GLU A 372 16.07 -8.78 29.12
C GLU A 372 14.99 -9.68 28.51
N PRO A 373 14.93 -10.97 28.89
CA PRO A 373 13.87 -11.88 28.49
C PRO A 373 12.47 -11.31 28.78
N TRP A 374 11.61 -11.31 27.76
CA TRP A 374 10.23 -10.87 27.88
C TRP A 374 9.32 -12.07 28.14
N ILE A 375 8.71 -12.14 29.32
CA ILE A 375 7.90 -13.28 29.77
C ILE A 375 6.49 -12.84 30.14
N ILE A 376 5.51 -13.58 29.64
CA ILE A 376 4.08 -13.46 29.93
C ILE A 376 3.59 -14.86 30.30
N GLU A 377 3.34 -15.06 31.59
CA GLU A 377 2.93 -16.35 32.15
C GLU A 377 1.45 -16.67 31.89
N ASP A 378 0.60 -15.64 31.90
CA ASP A 378 -0.82 -15.72 31.56
C ASP A 378 -1.23 -14.50 30.71
N ALA A 379 -1.29 -14.69 29.39
CA ALA A 379 -1.58 -13.63 28.44
C ALA A 379 -3.01 -13.08 28.53
N ARG A 380 -3.97 -13.83 29.10
CA ARG A 380 -5.35 -13.37 29.28
C ARG A 380 -5.52 -12.51 30.52
N ALA A 381 -4.59 -12.60 31.47
CA ALA A 381 -4.56 -11.76 32.65
C ALA A 381 -3.53 -10.62 32.54
N ASP A 382 -2.58 -10.71 31.60
CA ASP A 382 -1.49 -9.74 31.45
C ASP A 382 -1.90 -8.54 30.57
N PRO A 383 -1.94 -7.31 31.11
CA PRO A 383 -2.31 -6.11 30.37
C PRO A 383 -1.45 -5.86 29.12
N ARG A 384 -0.21 -6.37 29.09
CA ARG A 384 0.72 -6.23 27.96
C ARG A 384 0.31 -7.07 26.75
N ALA A 385 -0.52 -8.09 26.95
CA ALA A 385 -0.88 -9.07 25.92
C ALA A 385 -2.37 -9.04 25.53
N LEU A 386 -3.23 -8.40 26.32
CA LEU A 386 -4.68 -8.35 26.10
C LEU A 386 -5.12 -7.83 24.71
N ALA A 387 -4.40 -6.86 24.16
CA ALA A 387 -4.70 -6.28 22.85
C ALA A 387 -4.08 -7.06 21.68
N ASN A 388 -3.34 -8.14 21.96
CA ASN A 388 -2.63 -8.89 20.93
C ASN A 388 -3.59 -9.82 20.17
N PRO A 389 -3.61 -9.80 18.82
CA PRO A 389 -4.45 -10.68 18.01
C PRO A 389 -4.24 -12.19 18.26
N LEU A 390 -3.03 -12.61 18.64
CA LEU A 390 -2.74 -14.02 18.99
C LEU A 390 -3.38 -14.46 20.31
N VAL A 391 -3.72 -13.51 21.18
CA VAL A 391 -4.36 -13.73 22.48
C VAL A 391 -5.87 -13.56 22.37
N ALA A 392 -6.31 -12.46 21.75
CA ALA A 392 -7.72 -12.09 21.61
C ALA A 392 -8.44 -12.80 20.45
N GLY A 393 -7.71 -13.34 19.48
CA GLY A 393 -8.23 -14.05 18.32
C GLY A 393 -8.38 -15.57 18.51
N GLU A 394 -8.69 -16.27 17.42
CA GLU A 394 -8.95 -17.73 17.42
C GLU A 394 -7.73 -18.59 17.79
N PHE A 395 -6.51 -18.05 17.67
CA PHE A 395 -5.29 -18.76 18.05
C PHE A 395 -5.22 -19.04 19.56
N GLY A 396 -5.74 -18.13 20.39
CA GLY A 396 -5.95 -18.37 21.83
C GLY A 396 -4.67 -18.58 22.65
N MET A 397 -3.56 -17.93 22.29
CA MET A 397 -2.29 -18.02 23.03
C MET A 397 -2.46 -17.54 24.47
N GLN A 398 -1.88 -18.27 25.43
CA GLN A 398 -1.93 -17.93 26.85
C GLN A 398 -0.56 -17.82 27.50
N PHE A 399 0.52 -18.27 26.85
CA PHE A 399 1.87 -18.16 27.37
C PHE A 399 2.84 -17.67 26.28
N TYR A 400 3.78 -16.81 26.66
CA TYR A 400 4.86 -16.34 25.81
C TYR A 400 6.14 -16.13 26.63
N ALA A 401 7.26 -16.69 26.18
CA ALA A 401 8.59 -16.29 26.64
C ALA A 401 9.49 -16.04 25.44
N GLY A 402 10.05 -14.83 25.33
CA GLY A 402 10.90 -14.40 24.23
C GLY A 402 12.21 -13.82 24.73
N VAL A 403 13.32 -14.26 24.14
CA VAL A 403 14.65 -13.70 24.38
C VAL A 403 15.10 -12.89 23.16
N PRO A 404 15.52 -11.63 23.33
CA PRO A 404 16.07 -10.81 22.26
C PRO A 404 17.30 -11.43 21.59
N LEU A 405 17.38 -11.29 20.28
CA LEU A 405 18.53 -11.66 19.45
C LEU A 405 19.39 -10.42 19.20
N THR A 406 20.27 -10.11 20.16
CA THR A 406 21.04 -8.87 20.17
C THR A 406 22.43 -9.06 19.54
N THR A 407 22.80 -8.17 18.62
CA THR A 407 24.11 -8.14 17.97
C THR A 407 25.20 -7.61 18.90
N ARG A 408 26.48 -7.79 18.53
CA ARG A 408 27.64 -7.27 19.30
C ARG A 408 27.63 -5.75 19.44
N ASP A 409 27.08 -5.04 18.47
CA ASP A 409 26.88 -3.60 18.45
C ASP A 409 25.58 -3.13 19.11
N GLY A 410 24.87 -4.04 19.80
CA GLY A 410 23.75 -3.71 20.68
C GLY A 410 22.39 -3.58 19.99
N PHE A 411 22.22 -4.12 18.78
CA PHE A 411 20.95 -4.08 18.05
C PHE A 411 20.17 -5.38 18.20
N SER A 412 18.93 -5.30 18.66
CA SER A 412 18.01 -6.44 18.73
C SER A 412 17.36 -6.71 17.37
N LEU A 413 17.76 -7.79 16.70
CA LEU A 413 17.27 -8.14 15.37
C LEU A 413 15.84 -8.71 15.39
N GLY A 414 15.49 -9.38 16.49
CA GLY A 414 14.28 -10.17 16.63
C GLY A 414 14.33 -10.99 17.91
N THR A 415 13.58 -12.08 17.99
CA THR A 415 13.56 -12.93 19.20
C THR A 415 13.59 -14.42 18.89
N LEU A 416 14.19 -15.18 19.81
CA LEU A 416 13.85 -16.59 19.99
C LEU A 416 12.74 -16.66 21.02
N CYS A 417 11.56 -17.16 20.64
CA CYS A 417 10.43 -17.27 21.54
C CYS A 417 9.81 -18.67 21.57
N VAL A 418 9.18 -18.98 22.69
CA VAL A 418 8.36 -20.17 22.95
C VAL A 418 6.97 -19.72 23.38
N MET A 419 5.93 -20.44 22.93
CA MET A 419 4.54 -20.07 23.16
C MET A 419 3.66 -21.29 23.44
N ASP A 420 2.59 -21.06 24.20
CA ASP A 420 1.61 -22.10 24.50
C ASP A 420 0.17 -21.54 24.50
N LEU A 421 -0.79 -22.45 24.35
CA LEU A 421 -2.23 -22.24 24.50
C LEU A 421 -2.69 -22.33 25.95
N GLU A 422 -1.83 -22.81 26.86
CA GLU A 422 -2.07 -22.86 28.30
C GLU A 422 -1.13 -21.90 29.06
N PRO A 423 -1.57 -21.26 30.16
CA PRO A 423 -0.70 -20.47 31.03
C PRO A 423 0.44 -21.31 31.61
N ARG A 424 1.63 -20.73 31.74
CA ARG A 424 2.82 -21.42 32.28
C ARG A 424 3.67 -20.48 33.09
N THR A 425 4.30 -21.04 34.13
CA THR A 425 5.35 -20.34 34.89
C THR A 425 6.71 -20.80 34.38
N VAL A 426 7.70 -19.91 34.41
CA VAL A 426 9.06 -20.20 33.91
C VAL A 426 10.07 -20.03 35.04
N THR A 427 10.89 -21.05 35.26
CA THR A 427 11.97 -21.02 36.25
C THR A 427 13.19 -20.25 35.73
N ALA A 428 14.05 -19.79 36.65
CA ALA A 428 15.30 -19.12 36.27
C ALA A 428 16.21 -19.99 35.39
N ASP A 429 16.25 -21.30 35.64
CA ASP A 429 17.04 -22.25 34.85
C ASP A 429 16.48 -22.42 33.42
N GLU A 430 15.16 -22.39 33.28
CA GLU A 430 14.50 -22.38 31.96
C GLU A 430 14.78 -21.07 31.22
N ILE A 431 14.72 -19.91 31.89
CA ILE A 431 15.09 -18.62 31.28
C ILE A 431 16.55 -18.66 30.79
N ALA A 432 17.48 -19.14 31.62
CA ALA A 432 18.89 -19.29 31.26
C ALA A 432 19.06 -20.22 30.04
N THR A 433 18.29 -21.31 29.99
CA THR A 433 18.29 -22.23 28.85
C THR A 433 17.79 -21.55 27.56
N LEU A 434 16.74 -20.72 27.64
CA LEU A 434 16.25 -19.97 26.48
C LEU A 434 17.28 -18.94 26.00
N GLN A 435 17.98 -18.29 26.92
CA GLN A 435 19.07 -17.37 26.62
C GLN A 435 20.26 -18.06 25.95
N ASP A 436 20.64 -19.26 26.41
CA ASP A 436 21.70 -20.05 25.78
C ASP A 436 21.34 -20.46 24.34
N LEU A 437 20.09 -20.84 24.09
CA LEU A 437 19.59 -21.13 22.76
C LEU A 437 19.57 -19.88 21.87
N ALA A 438 19.16 -18.72 22.40
CA ALA A 438 19.22 -17.45 21.67
C ALA A 438 20.67 -17.08 21.33
N ALA A 439 21.62 -17.33 22.24
CA ALA A 439 23.04 -17.15 21.98
C ALA A 439 23.56 -18.12 20.90
N MET A 440 23.02 -19.36 20.80
CA MET A 440 23.33 -20.26 19.69
C MET A 440 22.87 -19.70 18.35
N VAL A 441 21.66 -19.14 18.28
CA VAL A 441 21.14 -18.45 17.08
C VAL A 441 22.09 -17.33 16.67
N MET A 442 22.46 -16.45 17.62
CA MET A 442 23.37 -15.34 17.33
C MET A 442 24.76 -15.82 16.88
N ARG A 443 25.30 -16.91 17.44
CA ARG A 443 26.58 -17.48 16.99
C ARG A 443 26.52 -17.93 15.52
N GLU A 444 25.46 -18.62 15.14
CA GLU A 444 25.23 -19.06 13.76
C GLU A 444 25.10 -17.87 12.80
N LEU A 445 24.37 -16.83 13.21
CA LEU A 445 24.23 -15.58 12.44
C LEU A 445 25.58 -14.88 12.21
N ASN A 446 26.38 -14.74 13.26
CA ASN A 446 27.72 -14.13 13.18
C ASN A 446 28.64 -14.91 12.24
N LEU A 447 28.64 -16.25 12.33
CA LEU A 447 29.49 -17.10 11.47
C LEU A 447 29.16 -16.92 9.99
N ARG A 448 27.87 -16.84 9.64
CA ARG A 448 27.42 -16.59 8.26
C ARG A 448 27.87 -15.23 7.75
N TRP A 449 27.70 -14.21 8.58
CA TRP A 449 28.11 -12.85 8.24
C TRP A 449 29.62 -12.77 8.00
N GLU A 450 30.44 -13.33 8.90
CA GLU A 450 31.90 -13.37 8.75
C GLU A 450 32.33 -14.12 7.48
N THR A 451 31.68 -15.25 7.17
CA THR A 451 31.96 -16.04 5.96
C THR A 451 31.63 -15.26 4.68
N ARG A 452 30.47 -14.60 4.63
CA ARG A 452 30.05 -13.76 3.50
C ARG A 452 30.98 -12.57 3.31
N ARG A 453 31.38 -11.91 4.40
CA ARG A 453 32.30 -10.76 4.36
C ARG A 453 33.68 -11.17 3.81
N ALA A 454 34.23 -12.28 4.29
CA ALA A 454 35.50 -12.81 3.80
C ALA A 454 35.43 -13.18 2.30
N ALA A 455 34.32 -13.76 1.83
CA ALA A 455 34.12 -14.06 0.42
C ALA A 455 34.05 -12.79 -0.45
N ALA A 456 33.36 -11.75 0.01
CA ALA A 456 33.28 -10.46 -0.69
C ALA A 456 34.63 -9.72 -0.74
N GLU A 457 35.41 -9.74 0.35
CA GLU A 457 36.76 -9.17 0.40
C GLU A 457 37.71 -9.88 -0.59
N LEU A 458 37.65 -11.22 -0.69
CA LEU A 458 38.42 -11.99 -1.66
C LEU A 458 38.01 -11.72 -3.12
N ALA A 459 36.72 -11.54 -3.39
CA ALA A 459 36.22 -11.19 -4.71
C ALA A 459 36.63 -9.78 -5.14
N SER A 460 36.61 -8.82 -4.21
CA SER A 460 37.05 -7.44 -4.46
C SER A 460 38.56 -7.32 -4.63
N ALA A 461 39.36 -8.21 -4.03
CA ALA A 461 40.82 -8.23 -4.18
C ALA A 461 41.29 -8.95 -5.46
N ALA A 462 40.39 -9.64 -6.16
CA ALA A 462 40.67 -10.35 -7.41
C ALA A 462 40.33 -9.53 -8.68
N LEU A 463 39.77 -8.34 -8.51
CA LEU A 463 39.55 -7.30 -9.53
C LEU A 463 40.63 -6.22 -9.40
#